data_AF-A0A392PXB0-F1
#
_entry.id   AF-A0A392PXB0-F1
#
_cell.length_a   1.000
_cell.length_b   1.000
_cell.length_c   1.000
_cell.angle_alpha   90.00
_cell.angle_beta   90.00
_cell.angle_gamma   90.00
#
_symmetry.space_group_name_H-M   'P 1'
#
loop_
_entity.id
_entity.type
_entity.pdbx_description
1 polymer ?
#
loop_
_entity_poly.entity_id
_entity_poly.type
_entity_poly.pdbx_seq_one_letter_code
_entity_poly.pdbx_strand_id
1 'polypeptide(L)'
;MHVQLRRARRRTDTQDIELAMDMMVVFSDDHDRNADSAIVERLAIKLELRSVEDLEVETVAVGNLVRERKGQQAESTQKIIGLLNRFKRVAGMEETAIVLDGDPAMPNKMLGRSTSLVIPHEFLCPITLEIMTDPVIVASGQ
;
A
#
# COMPACT_ATOMS: atom_id res chain seq x y z
N MET A 1 -5.51 25.20 -20.01
CA MET A 1 -5.44 23.75 -20.30
C MET A 1 -6.15 22.99 -19.17
N HIS A 2 -7.48 22.88 -19.14
CA HIS A 2 -8.23 22.34 -17.97
C HIS A 2 -9.52 21.56 -18.33
N VAL A 3 -9.50 20.70 -19.36
CA VAL A 3 -10.69 19.90 -19.72
C VAL A 3 -10.39 18.41 -19.94
N GLN A 4 -9.11 18.00 -20.04
CA GLN A 4 -8.75 16.62 -20.39
C GLN A 4 -8.92 15.59 -19.26
N LEU A 5 -9.03 16.03 -17.99
CA LEU A 5 -9.18 15.11 -16.84
C LEU A 5 -10.63 14.61 -16.61
N ARG A 6 -11.62 15.09 -17.37
CA ARG A 6 -13.05 14.77 -17.11
C ARG A 6 -13.58 13.46 -17.74
N ARG A 7 -12.73 12.64 -18.39
CA ARG A 7 -13.17 11.41 -19.07
C ARG A 7 -12.36 10.15 -18.74
N ALA A 8 -11.85 10.03 -17.52
CA ALA A 8 -11.57 8.69 -17.00
C ALA A 8 -12.91 7.98 -16.73
N ARG A 9 -13.51 7.41 -17.78
CA ARG A 9 -14.65 6.50 -17.67
C ARG A 9 -14.14 5.31 -16.86
N ARG A 10 -14.58 5.16 -15.60
CA ARG A 10 -14.32 3.97 -14.79
C ARG A 10 -14.73 2.77 -15.62
N ARG A 11 -13.76 2.09 -16.25
CA ARG A 11 -13.98 0.76 -16.80
C ARG A 11 -13.85 -0.13 -15.60
N THR A 12 -14.98 -0.53 -15.02
CA THR A 12 -14.98 -1.63 -14.06
C THR A 12 -14.61 -2.85 -14.88
N ASP A 13 -13.33 -3.19 -14.89
CA ASP A 13 -12.86 -4.40 -15.55
C ASP A 13 -13.40 -5.61 -14.77
N THR A 14 -13.50 -6.75 -15.42
CA THR A 14 -13.80 -8.05 -14.80
C THR A 14 -12.97 -8.31 -13.54
N GLN A 15 -11.70 -7.91 -13.54
CA GLN A 15 -10.80 -8.02 -12.37
C GLN A 15 -11.30 -7.22 -11.15
N ASP A 16 -11.82 -6.00 -11.37
CA ASP A 16 -12.36 -5.15 -10.29
C ASP A 16 -13.63 -5.76 -9.69
N ILE A 17 -14.44 -6.45 -10.52
CA ILE A 17 -15.67 -7.12 -10.07
C ILE A 17 -15.31 -8.30 -9.17
N GLU A 18 -14.36 -9.13 -9.57
CA GLU A 18 -13.91 -10.26 -8.75
C GLU A 18 -13.30 -9.80 -7.43
N LEU A 19 -12.45 -8.76 -7.46
CA LEU A 19 -11.86 -8.19 -6.24
C LEU A 19 -12.95 -7.70 -5.28
N ALA A 20 -13.97 -7.00 -5.80
CA ALA A 20 -15.09 -6.54 -4.99
C ALA A 20 -15.90 -7.70 -4.38
N MET A 21 -16.15 -8.77 -5.15
CA MET A 21 -16.81 -9.98 -4.64
C MET A 21 -16.00 -10.64 -3.53
N ASP A 22 -14.69 -10.82 -3.76
CA ASP A 22 -13.77 -11.41 -2.79
C ASP A 22 -13.75 -10.60 -1.48
N MET A 23 -13.69 -9.27 -1.57
CA MET A 23 -13.78 -8.37 -0.42
C MET A 23 -15.11 -8.49 0.31
N MET A 24 -16.24 -8.51 -0.42
CA MET A 24 -17.57 -8.65 0.20
C MET A 24 -17.67 -9.96 1.00
N VAL A 25 -17.15 -11.07 0.46
CA VAL A 25 -17.20 -12.36 1.16
C VAL A 25 -16.34 -12.32 2.43
N VAL A 26 -15.12 -11.80 2.36
CA VAL A 26 -14.23 -11.74 3.54
C VAL A 26 -14.75 -10.83 4.66
N PHE A 27 -15.55 -9.81 4.31
CA PHE A 27 -16.21 -8.94 5.28
C PHE A 27 -17.59 -9.42 5.73
N SER A 28 -18.09 -10.53 5.19
CA SER A 28 -19.36 -11.13 5.61
C SER A 28 -19.13 -11.96 6.89
N ASP A 29 -20.08 -11.94 7.84
CA ASP A 29 -19.98 -12.66 9.12
C ASP A 29 -20.17 -14.20 8.99
N ASP A 30 -20.31 -14.71 7.77
CA ASP A 30 -20.53 -16.13 7.50
C ASP A 30 -19.22 -16.93 7.64
N HIS A 31 -19.08 -17.62 8.76
CA HIS A 31 -17.88 -18.36 9.18
C HIS A 31 -17.71 -19.73 8.50
N ASP A 32 -17.43 -19.76 7.20
CA ASP A 32 -16.77 -20.93 6.60
C ASP A 32 -15.25 -20.72 6.54
N ARG A 33 -14.56 -21.22 7.58
CA ARG A 33 -13.13 -21.04 7.84
C ARG A 33 -12.24 -21.52 6.68
N ASN A 34 -12.70 -22.51 5.89
CA ASN A 34 -11.93 -23.07 4.79
C ASN A 34 -12.11 -22.26 3.49
N ALA A 35 -13.33 -21.80 3.20
CA ALA A 35 -13.59 -20.91 2.07
C ALA A 35 -12.85 -19.57 2.25
N ASP A 36 -12.75 -19.11 3.50
CA ASP A 36 -12.02 -17.89 3.87
C ASP A 36 -10.54 -17.94 3.45
N SER A 37 -9.85 -19.08 3.60
CA SER A 37 -8.40 -19.13 3.33
C SER A 37 -8.06 -18.93 1.85
N ALA A 38 -8.81 -19.58 0.95
CA ALA A 38 -8.56 -19.47 -0.50
C ALA A 38 -8.91 -18.08 -1.05
N ILE A 39 -9.94 -17.44 -0.48
CA ILE A 39 -10.32 -16.07 -0.84
C ILE A 39 -9.28 -15.08 -0.31
N VAL A 40 -8.82 -15.25 0.92
CA VAL A 40 -7.75 -14.43 1.52
C VAL A 40 -6.45 -14.58 0.73
N GLU A 41 -6.08 -15.77 0.28
CA GLU A 41 -4.90 -15.97 -0.57
C GLU A 41 -5.04 -15.26 -1.93
N ARG A 42 -6.21 -15.37 -2.58
CA ARG A 42 -6.48 -14.67 -3.85
C ARG A 42 -6.43 -13.15 -3.68
N LEU A 43 -6.97 -12.63 -2.57
CA LEU A 43 -6.88 -11.21 -2.22
C LEU A 43 -5.43 -10.78 -1.97
N ALA A 44 -4.64 -11.58 -1.26
CA ALA A 44 -3.23 -11.29 -1.02
C ALA A 44 -2.46 -11.18 -2.34
N ILE A 45 -2.76 -12.03 -3.33
CA ILE A 45 -2.16 -11.94 -4.67
C ILE A 45 -2.61 -10.66 -5.40
N LYS A 46 -3.91 -10.35 -5.42
CA LYS A 46 -4.46 -9.19 -6.12
C LYS A 46 -4.04 -7.85 -5.49
N LEU A 47 -3.81 -7.83 -4.18
CA LEU A 47 -3.36 -6.65 -3.43
C LEU A 47 -1.83 -6.59 -3.29
N GLU A 48 -1.10 -7.55 -3.85
CA GLU A 48 0.37 -7.63 -3.78
C GLU A 48 0.91 -7.73 -2.33
N LEU A 49 0.15 -8.35 -1.42
CA LEU A 49 0.48 -8.55 0.01
C LEU A 49 0.82 -10.01 0.31
N ARG A 50 1.74 -10.59 -0.47
CA ARG A 50 2.07 -12.03 -0.39
C ARG A 50 3.28 -12.34 0.48
N SER A 51 4.24 -11.41 0.57
CA SER A 51 5.48 -11.64 1.28
C SER A 51 5.40 -11.10 2.70
N VAL A 52 6.27 -11.61 3.57
CA VAL A 52 6.38 -11.13 4.95
C VAL A 52 6.81 -9.66 4.95
N GLU A 53 7.69 -9.28 4.03
CA GLU A 53 8.19 -7.92 3.86
C GLU A 53 7.06 -6.96 3.46
N ASP A 54 6.22 -7.34 2.50
CA ASP A 54 5.06 -6.53 2.08
C ASP A 54 4.09 -6.32 3.25
N LEU A 55 3.83 -7.39 4.02
CA LEU A 55 2.94 -7.34 5.18
C LEU A 55 3.51 -6.49 6.32
N GLU A 56 4.82 -6.49 6.56
CA GLU A 56 5.47 -5.61 7.53
C GLU A 56 5.36 -4.14 7.12
N VAL A 57 5.65 -3.82 5.86
CA VAL A 57 5.53 -2.47 5.31
C VAL A 57 4.08 -1.97 5.43
N GLU A 58 3.12 -2.80 5.03
CA GLU A 58 1.70 -2.46 5.09
C GLU A 58 1.21 -2.29 6.53
N THR A 59 1.75 -3.07 7.48
CA THR A 59 1.44 -2.91 8.91
C THR A 59 1.82 -1.53 9.42
N VAL A 60 2.99 -1.03 9.03
CA VAL A 60 3.44 0.32 9.39
C VAL A 60 2.56 1.37 8.71
N ALA A 61 2.24 1.18 7.42
CA ALA A 61 1.38 2.09 6.67
C ALA A 61 -0.02 2.21 7.28
N VAL A 62 -0.65 1.08 7.64
CA VAL A 62 -1.94 1.04 8.32
C VAL A 62 -1.87 1.69 9.71
N GLY A 63 -0.78 1.49 10.46
CA GLY A 63 -0.57 2.17 11.74
C GLY A 63 -0.52 3.69 11.61
N ASN A 64 0.13 4.20 10.56
CA ASN A 64 0.15 5.64 10.27
C ASN A 64 -1.24 6.15 9.87
N LEU A 65 -1.96 5.42 9.02
CA LEU A 65 -3.33 5.75 8.61
C LEU A 65 -4.27 5.88 9.82
N VAL A 66 -4.18 4.96 10.79
CA VAL A 66 -4.96 4.99 12.04
C VAL A 66 -4.69 6.30 12.80
N ARG A 67 -3.41 6.66 12.94
CA ARG A 67 -2.97 7.88 13.64
C ARG A 67 -3.45 9.15 12.95
N GLU A 68 -3.39 9.19 11.62
CA GLU A 68 -3.86 10.31 10.81
C GLU A 68 -5.38 10.51 10.91
N ARG A 69 -6.14 9.41 10.92
CA ARG A 69 -7.60 9.46 11.05
C ARG A 69 -8.07 9.93 12.42
N LYS A 70 -7.23 9.90 13.48
CA LYS A 70 -7.57 10.35 14.85
C LYS A 70 -8.94 9.81 15.33
N GLY A 71 -9.22 8.53 15.07
CA GLY A 71 -10.49 7.88 15.43
C GLY A 71 -11.65 8.09 14.45
N GLN A 72 -11.47 8.87 13.38
CA GLN A 72 -12.44 8.94 12.29
C GLN A 72 -12.52 7.61 11.52
N GLN A 73 -13.72 7.26 11.06
CA GLN A 73 -13.98 6.02 10.29
C GLN A 73 -13.54 4.73 11.01
N ALA A 74 -13.73 4.66 12.33
CA ALA A 74 -13.29 3.55 13.17
C ALA A 74 -13.69 2.16 12.63
N GLU A 75 -14.92 2.01 12.16
CA GLU A 75 -15.41 0.74 11.58
C GLU A 75 -14.59 0.29 10.37
N SER A 76 -14.32 1.22 9.43
CA SER A 76 -13.53 0.90 8.23
C SER A 76 -12.08 0.58 8.58
N THR A 77 -11.52 1.28 9.56
CA THR A 77 -10.16 1.06 10.07
C THR A 77 -10.06 -0.32 10.71
N GLN A 78 -11.07 -0.73 11.48
CA GLN A 78 -11.15 -2.05 12.08
C GLN A 78 -11.26 -3.15 11.00
N LYS A 79 -12.03 -2.92 9.92
CA LYS A 79 -12.09 -3.84 8.77
C LYS A 79 -10.74 -4.00 8.09
N ILE A 80 -10.00 -2.90 7.88
CA ILE A 80 -8.64 -2.93 7.28
C ILE A 80 -7.68 -3.74 8.17
N ILE A 81 -7.64 -3.46 9.48
CA ILE A 81 -6.78 -4.18 10.43
C ILE A 81 -7.14 -5.67 10.45
N GLY A 82 -8.44 -5.99 10.49
CA GLY A 82 -8.91 -7.37 10.47
C GLY A 82 -8.47 -8.12 9.21
N LEU A 83 -8.57 -7.48 8.04
CA LEU A 83 -8.12 -8.08 6.78
C LEU A 83 -6.60 -8.32 6.77
N LEU A 84 -5.81 -7.33 7.20
CA LEU A 84 -4.36 -7.46 7.27
C LEU A 84 -3.92 -8.60 8.21
N ASN A 85 -4.61 -8.77 9.34
CA ASN A 85 -4.34 -9.88 10.26
C ASN A 85 -4.72 -11.24 9.66
N ARG A 86 -5.75 -11.31 8.80
CA ARG A 86 -6.05 -12.54 8.05
C ARG A 86 -4.91 -12.89 7.08
N PHE A 87 -4.33 -11.91 6.39
CA PHE A 87 -3.17 -12.16 5.51
C PHE A 87 -1.96 -12.67 6.31
N LYS A 88 -1.63 -12.04 7.44
CA LYS A 88 -0.56 -12.50 8.34
C LYS A 88 -0.74 -13.94 8.79
N ARG A 89 -1.97 -14.31 9.16
CA ARG A 89 -2.29 -15.68 9.58
C ARG A 89 -2.06 -16.70 8.46
N VAL A 90 -2.45 -16.38 7.22
CA VAL A 90 -2.19 -17.25 6.05
C VAL A 90 -0.69 -17.34 5.75
N ALA A 91 0.06 -16.25 5.95
CA ALA A 91 1.52 -16.22 5.82
C ALA A 91 2.28 -16.90 6.99
N GLY A 92 1.57 -17.39 8.02
CA GLY A 92 2.19 -18.00 9.20
C GLY A 92 2.89 -17.01 10.14
N MET A 93 2.55 -15.71 10.06
CA MET A 93 3.08 -14.67 10.95
C MET A 93 2.23 -14.55 12.22
N GLU A 94 2.88 -14.18 13.33
CA GLU A 94 2.17 -13.80 14.56
C GLU A 94 1.34 -12.52 14.34
N GLU A 95 0.14 -12.47 14.94
CA GLU A 95 -0.76 -11.34 14.83
C GLU A 95 -0.22 -10.16 15.66
N THR A 96 0.49 -9.24 15.02
CA THR A 96 0.97 -8.03 15.70
C THR A 96 -0.21 -7.10 16.00
N ALA A 97 -0.48 -6.82 17.26
CA ALA A 97 -1.47 -5.81 17.64
C ALA A 97 -1.05 -4.44 17.08
N ILE A 98 -1.74 -3.99 16.02
CA ILE A 98 -1.65 -2.59 15.57
C ILE A 98 -2.30 -1.77 16.67
N VAL A 99 -1.48 -1.18 17.53
CA VAL A 99 -1.95 -0.46 18.71
C VAL A 99 -2.77 0.74 18.25
N LEU A 100 -4.09 0.67 18.50
CA LEU A 100 -5.05 1.73 18.20
C LEU A 100 -4.89 2.96 19.12
N ASP A 101 -4.16 2.79 20.23
CA ASP A 101 -3.93 3.82 21.25
C ASP A 101 -2.56 4.46 21.14
N GLY A 102 -2.55 5.68 20.61
CA GLY A 102 -1.83 6.88 21.09
C GLY A 102 -0.37 6.87 21.59
N ASP A 103 0.40 5.78 21.60
CA ASP A 103 1.76 5.81 22.14
C ASP A 103 2.79 6.19 21.03
N PRO A 104 3.71 7.16 21.24
CA PRO A 104 4.66 7.61 20.23
C PRO A 104 5.96 6.78 20.21
N ALA A 105 5.99 5.64 20.89
CA ALA A 105 7.21 4.87 21.13
C ALA A 105 7.27 3.55 20.34
N MET A 106 7.15 3.62 19.01
CA MET A 106 7.86 2.64 18.18
C MET A 106 8.88 3.40 17.34
N PRO A 107 10.14 2.95 17.29
CA PRO A 107 11.10 3.57 16.41
C PRO A 107 10.53 3.38 15.01
N ASN A 108 10.25 4.49 14.35
CA ASN A 108 10.17 4.58 12.91
C ASN A 108 11.46 3.97 12.37
N LYS A 109 11.51 2.64 12.23
CA LYS A 109 12.46 1.99 11.35
C LYS A 109 11.95 2.39 9.99
N MET A 110 12.45 3.56 9.59
CA MET A 110 12.32 4.16 8.30
C MET A 110 12.23 3.04 7.29
N LEU A 111 11.17 3.08 6.46
CA LEU A 111 11.15 2.40 5.17
C LEU A 111 12.59 2.31 4.70
N GLY A 112 13.11 1.08 4.60
CA GLY A 112 14.45 0.87 4.10
C GLY A 112 14.52 1.66 2.81
N ARG A 113 15.27 2.78 2.82
CA ARG A 113 15.52 3.59 1.63
C ARG A 113 15.94 2.55 0.61
N SER A 114 15.16 2.41 -0.44
CA SER A 114 15.54 1.57 -1.56
C SER A 114 16.99 1.90 -1.85
N THR A 115 17.88 0.92 -1.71
CA THR A 115 19.31 1.12 -1.98
C THR A 115 19.56 1.43 -3.46
N SER A 116 18.49 1.43 -4.27
CA SER A 116 18.41 1.84 -5.66
C SER A 116 18.18 3.35 -5.87
N LEU A 117 18.57 4.22 -4.92
CA LEU A 117 18.70 5.66 -5.19
C LEU A 117 19.93 5.98 -6.07
N VAL A 118 20.27 5.11 -7.03
CA VAL A 118 21.22 5.45 -8.09
C VAL A 118 20.43 6.31 -9.07
N ILE A 119 20.54 7.62 -8.90
CA ILE A 119 19.99 8.59 -9.84
C ILE A 119 20.75 8.42 -11.16
N PRO A 120 20.07 8.11 -12.28
CA PRO A 120 20.74 8.03 -13.58
C PRO A 120 21.47 9.35 -13.90
N HIS A 121 22.64 9.26 -14.52
CA HIS A 121 23.46 10.43 -14.82
C HIS A 121 22.75 11.48 -15.69
N GLU A 122 21.75 11.08 -16.47
CA GLU A 122 20.93 11.96 -17.31
C GLU A 122 20.09 12.96 -16.49
N PHE A 123 19.82 12.70 -15.21
CA PHE A 123 19.09 13.61 -14.33
C PHE A 123 20.02 14.51 -13.50
N LEU A 124 21.33 14.31 -13.59
CA LEU A 124 22.32 15.09 -12.86
C LEU A 124 22.88 16.19 -13.75
N CYS A 125 23.08 17.37 -13.18
CA CYS A 125 23.81 18.41 -13.86
C CYS A 125 25.27 17.97 -14.05
N PRO A 126 25.85 18.05 -15.26
CA PRO A 126 27.21 17.61 -15.52
C PRO A 126 28.27 18.42 -14.75
N ILE A 127 27.89 19.58 -14.20
CA ILE A 127 28.77 20.44 -13.40
C ILE A 127 28.62 20.14 -11.91
N THR A 128 27.39 20.15 -11.38
CA THR A 128 27.16 20.04 -9.93
C THR A 128 27.05 18.60 -9.44
N LEU A 129 26.79 17.63 -10.33
CA LEU A 129 26.47 16.23 -10.00
C LEU A 129 25.26 16.08 -9.06
N GLU A 130 24.44 17.13 -8.95
CA GLU A 130 23.17 17.15 -8.24
C GLU A 130 22.00 17.06 -9.23
N ILE A 131 20.81 16.69 -8.74
CA ILE A 131 19.59 16.62 -9.56
C ILE A 131 19.30 17.97 -10.20
N MET A 132 19.08 17.98 -11.51
CA MET A 132 18.69 19.18 -12.24
C MET A 132 17.33 19.68 -11.77
N THR A 133 17.31 20.89 -11.21
CA THR A 133 16.06 21.59 -10.85
C THR A 133 15.53 22.45 -12.00
N ASP A 134 16.42 22.89 -12.90
CA ASP A 134 16.11 23.75 -14.05
C ASP A 134 16.99 23.37 -15.26
N PRO A 135 16.64 22.31 -16.02
CA PRO A 135 17.43 21.86 -17.16
C PRO A 135 17.28 22.83 -18.35
N VAL A 136 18.40 23.20 -18.96
CA VAL A 136 18.47 24.05 -20.16
C VAL A 136 19.12 23.26 -21.29
N ILE A 137 18.51 23.28 -22.47
CA ILE A 137 19.03 22.59 -23.66
C ILE A 137 19.87 23.56 -24.49
N VAL A 138 21.11 23.20 -24.80
CA VAL A 138 22.00 23.96 -25.69
C VAL A 138 21.93 23.45 -27.13
N ALA A 139 22.50 24.19 -28.10
CA ALA A 139 22.44 23.85 -29.52
C ALA A 139 23.07 22.48 -29.87
N SER A 140 23.90 21.90 -28.99
CA SER A 140 24.43 20.54 -29.13
C SER A 140 23.42 19.45 -28.74
N GLY A 141 22.25 19.81 -28.20
CA GLY A 141 21.21 18.87 -27.78
C GLY A 141 21.46 18.23 -26.41
N GLN A 142 22.41 18.76 -25.63
CA GLN A 142 22.59 18.47 -24.20
C GLN A 142 21.73 19.40 -23.35
#